data_AF-A0A4P7RRZ5-F1
#
_entry.id   AF-A0A4P7RRZ5-F1
#
_cell.length_a   1.000
_cell.length_b   1.000
_cell.length_c   1.000
_cell.angle_alpha   90.00
_cell.angle_beta   90.00
_cell.angle_gamma   90.00
#
_symmetry.space_group_name_H-M   'P 1'
#
loop_
_entity.id
_entity.type
_entity.pdbx_description
1 polymer ?
#
loop_
_entity_poly.entity_id
_entity_poly.type
_entity_poly.pdbx_seq_one_letter_code
_entity_poly.pdbx_strand_id
1 'polypeptide(L)'
;MWCGSTDSIEMYRNEPRCGQCREHEAIIDEAKHFIGMYGLRPLGGTLASEDEEEREYRVTARDAREVLNRIRLEKLPDPAAVRKALRPRAAAAVAAAPTSASASGKAAPKKSQAGVSSVDLIELQSRGQKLLEQLASIDEKIAALDGSSGLPARARLKDLTSQRTSVMGTLGALEKARRRTS
;
A
#
# COMPACT_ATOMS: atom_id res chain seq x y z
N MET A 1 -10.25 -15.95 15.55
CA MET A 1 -10.01 -17.30 15.02
C MET A 1 -11.25 -17.72 14.25
N TRP A 2 -11.13 -17.99 12.95
CA TRP A 2 -12.27 -18.05 12.03
C TRP A 2 -12.91 -19.46 11.94
N CYS A 3 -12.09 -20.52 11.92
CA CYS A 3 -12.55 -21.92 11.78
C CYS A 3 -12.24 -22.84 12.98
N GLY A 4 -11.72 -22.32 14.08
CA GLY A 4 -11.49 -23.10 15.31
C GLY A 4 -10.30 -24.08 15.29
N SER A 5 -9.66 -24.33 14.13
CA SER A 5 -8.44 -25.16 14.04
C SER A 5 -7.24 -24.49 14.70
N THR A 6 -6.54 -25.21 15.57
CA THR A 6 -5.33 -24.73 16.26
C THR A 6 -4.03 -24.90 15.48
N ASP A 7 -4.12 -25.33 14.23
CA ASP A 7 -2.95 -25.68 13.44
C ASP A 7 -2.23 -24.44 12.90
N SER A 8 -0.93 -24.36 13.18
CA SER A 8 -0.03 -23.31 12.68
C SER A 8 -0.57 -21.89 12.91
N ILE A 9 -1.08 -21.62 14.11
CA ILE A 9 -1.62 -20.29 14.42
C ILE A 9 -0.50 -19.26 14.48
N GLU A 10 -0.66 -18.23 13.66
CA GLU A 10 0.22 -17.07 13.63
C GLU A 10 -0.60 -15.77 13.65
N MET A 11 0.08 -14.65 13.92
CA MET A 11 -0.53 -13.34 13.87
C MET A 11 -0.66 -12.88 12.42
N TYR A 12 -1.89 -12.66 11.98
CA TYR A 12 -2.21 -12.14 10.65
C TYR A 12 -3.16 -10.95 10.80
N ARG A 13 -2.79 -9.78 10.26
CA ARG A 13 -3.58 -8.52 10.38
C ARG A 13 -4.01 -8.20 11.83
N ASN A 14 -3.09 -8.35 12.79
CA ASN A 14 -3.32 -8.11 14.23
C ASN A 14 -4.29 -9.08 14.93
N GLU A 15 -4.66 -10.17 14.27
CA GLU A 15 -5.50 -11.22 14.84
C GLU A 15 -4.86 -12.60 14.70
N PRO A 16 -5.08 -13.52 15.66
CA PRO A 16 -4.63 -14.89 15.50
C PRO A 16 -5.45 -15.61 14.42
N ARG A 17 -4.75 -16.15 13.42
CA ARG A 17 -5.30 -16.97 12.33
C ARG A 17 -4.55 -18.30 12.25
N CYS A 18 -5.28 -19.40 12.08
CA CYS A 18 -4.68 -20.68 11.73
C CYS A 18 -4.17 -20.66 10.29
N GLY A 19 -3.30 -21.61 9.94
CA GLY A 19 -2.67 -21.67 8.62
C GLY A 19 -3.68 -21.63 7.47
N GLN A 20 -4.73 -22.45 7.55
CA GLN A 20 -5.77 -22.54 6.53
C GLN A 20 -6.56 -21.23 6.33
N CYS A 21 -6.99 -20.60 7.43
CA CYS A 21 -7.72 -19.34 7.33
C CYS A 21 -6.84 -18.22 6.78
N ARG A 22 -5.56 -18.19 7.21
CA ARG A 22 -4.59 -17.21 6.71
C ARG A 22 -4.37 -17.36 5.21
N GLU A 23 -4.24 -18.59 4.71
CA GLU A 23 -4.03 -18.86 3.30
C GLU A 23 -5.20 -18.34 2.45
N HIS A 24 -6.44 -18.69 2.80
CA HIS A 24 -7.60 -18.20 2.06
C HIS A 24 -7.82 -16.69 2.21
N GLU A 25 -7.55 -16.10 3.39
CA GLU A 25 -7.58 -14.65 3.55
C GLU A 25 -6.51 -13.96 2.69
N ALA A 26 -5.31 -14.54 2.58
CA ALA A 26 -4.25 -14.03 1.72
C ALA A 26 -4.63 -14.06 0.24
N ILE A 27 -5.19 -15.17 -0.25
CA ILE A 27 -5.71 -15.30 -1.64
C ILE A 27 -6.73 -14.20 -1.93
N ILE A 28 -7.68 -13.99 -1.01
CA ILE A 28 -8.72 -12.95 -1.18
C ILE A 28 -8.11 -11.56 -1.23
N ASP A 29 -7.09 -11.29 -0.42
CA ASP A 29 -6.46 -9.98 -0.37
C ASP A 29 -5.54 -9.71 -1.55
N GLU A 30 -4.84 -10.72 -2.05
CA GLU A 30 -4.07 -10.65 -3.29
C GLU A 30 -4.99 -10.32 -4.47
N ALA A 31 -6.13 -11.00 -4.58
CA ALA A 31 -7.14 -10.68 -5.59
C ALA A 31 -7.71 -9.26 -5.43
N LYS A 32 -7.96 -8.78 -4.19
CA LYS A 32 -8.39 -7.38 -3.97
C LYS A 32 -7.32 -6.40 -4.41
N HIS A 33 -6.05 -6.70 -4.14
CA HIS A 33 -4.92 -5.85 -4.53
C HIS A 33 -4.82 -5.77 -6.06
N PHE A 34 -4.88 -6.91 -6.75
CA PHE A 34 -4.92 -6.98 -8.22
C PHE A 34 -6.06 -6.12 -8.79
N ILE A 35 -7.29 -6.37 -8.34
CA ILE A 35 -8.48 -5.62 -8.78
C ILE A 35 -8.33 -4.11 -8.53
N GLY A 36 -7.83 -3.72 -7.36
CA GLY A 36 -7.60 -2.32 -7.01
C GLY A 36 -6.51 -1.64 -7.86
N MET A 37 -5.40 -2.35 -8.13
CA MET A 37 -4.29 -1.88 -8.95
C MET A 37 -4.78 -1.52 -10.36
N TYR A 38 -5.55 -2.41 -10.97
CA TYR A 38 -6.10 -2.21 -12.32
C TYR A 38 -7.38 -1.37 -12.36
N GLY A 39 -7.89 -0.91 -11.21
CA GLY A 39 -9.13 -0.13 -11.14
C GLY A 39 -10.37 -0.90 -11.62
N LEU A 40 -10.32 -2.23 -11.50
CA LEU A 40 -11.36 -3.13 -11.95
C LEU A 40 -12.54 -3.12 -10.97
N ARG A 41 -13.68 -3.68 -11.41
CA ARG A 41 -14.86 -3.81 -10.56
C ARG A 41 -14.53 -4.63 -9.30
N PRO A 42 -14.93 -4.18 -8.10
CA PRO A 42 -14.71 -4.92 -6.86
C PRO A 42 -15.17 -6.37 -6.92
N LEU A 43 -14.46 -7.23 -6.18
CA LEU A 43 -14.80 -8.64 -6.02
C LEU A 43 -16.17 -8.82 -5.34
N GLY A 44 -16.94 -9.82 -5.76
CA GLY A 44 -18.26 -10.14 -5.18
C GLY A 44 -19.46 -9.74 -6.05
N GLY A 45 -19.22 -9.07 -7.18
CA GLY A 45 -20.21 -8.95 -8.26
C GLY A 45 -20.18 -10.18 -9.18
N THR A 46 -20.08 -9.96 -10.48
CA THR A 46 -19.98 -11.03 -11.49
C THR A 46 -18.58 -11.63 -11.58
N LEU A 47 -18.50 -12.90 -11.99
CA LEU A 47 -17.26 -13.55 -12.45
C LEU A 47 -16.92 -13.22 -13.91
N ALA A 48 -17.85 -12.60 -14.64
CA ALA A 48 -17.63 -12.18 -16.02
C ALA A 48 -16.49 -11.16 -16.10
N SER A 49 -15.46 -11.52 -16.84
CA SER A 49 -14.38 -10.66 -17.33
C SER A 49 -14.05 -11.08 -18.77
N GLU A 50 -13.57 -10.13 -19.56
CA GLU A 50 -13.06 -10.36 -20.92
C GLU A 50 -11.58 -10.76 -20.91
N ASP A 51 -10.92 -10.71 -19.74
CA ASP A 51 -9.51 -11.04 -19.54
C ASP A 51 -9.39 -12.29 -18.65
N GLU A 52 -8.62 -13.29 -19.10
CA GLU A 52 -8.49 -14.57 -18.38
C GLU A 52 -7.76 -14.41 -17.04
N GLU A 53 -6.76 -13.53 -16.97
CA GLU A 53 -6.01 -13.28 -15.73
C GLU A 53 -6.94 -12.67 -14.67
N GLU A 54 -7.76 -11.67 -15.03
CA GLU A 54 -8.79 -11.15 -14.13
C GLU A 54 -9.79 -12.24 -13.71
N ARG A 55 -10.21 -13.09 -14.64
CA ARG A 55 -11.16 -14.18 -14.37
C ARG A 55 -10.60 -15.16 -13.33
N GLU A 56 -9.32 -15.51 -13.42
CA GLU A 56 -8.63 -16.36 -12.45
C GLU A 56 -8.65 -15.74 -11.04
N TYR A 57 -8.31 -14.45 -10.90
CA TYR A 57 -8.38 -13.77 -9.59
C TYR A 57 -9.80 -13.70 -9.03
N ARG A 58 -10.82 -13.54 -9.89
CA ARG A 58 -12.23 -13.54 -9.45
C ARG A 58 -12.67 -14.92 -8.95
N VAL A 59 -12.31 -15.99 -9.68
CA VAL A 59 -12.68 -17.36 -9.33
C VAL A 59 -11.96 -17.82 -8.06
N THR A 60 -10.64 -17.64 -7.99
CA THR A 60 -9.84 -18.02 -6.82
C THR A 60 -10.31 -17.30 -5.55
N ALA A 61 -10.61 -16.01 -5.63
CA ALA A 61 -11.17 -15.26 -4.51
C ALA A 61 -12.57 -15.72 -4.11
N ARG A 62 -13.42 -16.14 -5.07
CA ARG A 62 -14.73 -16.73 -4.77
C ARG A 62 -14.57 -18.04 -4.02
N ASP A 63 -13.71 -18.93 -4.52
CA ASP A 63 -13.53 -20.27 -3.96
C ASP A 63 -12.93 -20.18 -2.55
N ALA A 64 -11.94 -19.30 -2.34
CA ALA A 64 -11.39 -19.02 -1.03
C ALA A 64 -12.46 -18.49 -0.04
N ARG A 65 -13.38 -17.62 -0.50
CA ARG A 65 -14.51 -17.14 0.33
C ARG A 65 -15.49 -18.26 0.65
N GLU A 66 -15.79 -19.12 -0.32
CA GLU A 66 -16.67 -20.25 -0.11
C GLU A 66 -16.09 -21.20 0.94
N VAL A 67 -14.80 -21.52 0.85
CA VAL A 67 -14.12 -22.35 1.85
C VAL A 67 -14.18 -21.68 3.22
N LEU A 68 -13.81 -20.40 3.33
CA LEU A 68 -13.88 -19.66 4.60
C LEU A 68 -15.29 -19.64 5.19
N ASN A 69 -16.32 -19.46 4.36
CA ASN A 69 -17.72 -19.47 4.80
C ASN A 69 -18.16 -20.87 5.25
N ARG A 70 -17.71 -21.92 4.56
CA ARG A 70 -18.02 -23.32 4.90
C ARG A 70 -17.42 -23.75 6.23
N ILE A 71 -16.18 -23.33 6.51
CA ILE A 71 -15.48 -23.67 7.76
C ILE A 71 -15.76 -22.68 8.90
N ARG A 72 -16.58 -21.66 8.66
CA ARG A 72 -16.84 -20.60 9.63
C ARG A 72 -17.60 -21.17 10.83
N LEU A 73 -17.10 -20.91 12.04
CA LEU A 73 -17.86 -21.23 13.25
C LEU A 73 -19.09 -20.34 13.34
N GLU A 74 -20.23 -20.96 13.68
CA GLU A 74 -21.50 -20.27 13.91
C GLU A 74 -21.40 -19.31 15.10
N LYS A 75 -20.63 -19.68 16.13
CA LYS A 75 -20.26 -18.81 17.25
C LYS A 75 -18.74 -18.68 17.33
N LEU A 76 -18.22 -17.51 17.00
CA LEU A 76 -16.79 -17.23 17.09
C LEU A 76 -16.35 -17.17 18.56
N PRO A 77 -15.26 -17.86 18.95
CA PRO A 77 -14.67 -17.70 20.27
C PRO A 77 -14.08 -16.29 20.40
N ASP A 78 -14.20 -15.72 21.61
CA ASP A 78 -13.69 -14.38 21.92
C ASP A 78 -12.18 -14.29 21.56
N PRO A 79 -11.76 -13.31 20.73
CA PRO A 79 -10.35 -13.13 20.37
C PRO A 79 -9.43 -12.97 21.59
N ALA A 80 -9.92 -12.41 22.71
CA ALA A 80 -9.14 -12.31 23.94
C ALA A 80 -8.88 -13.69 24.58
N ALA A 81 -9.87 -14.58 24.55
CA ALA A 81 -9.73 -15.96 25.04
C ALA A 81 -8.73 -16.76 24.19
N VAL A 82 -8.76 -16.58 22.86
CA VAL A 82 -7.79 -17.21 21.95
C VAL A 82 -6.37 -16.69 22.22
N ARG A 83 -6.19 -15.37 22.38
CA ARG A 83 -4.89 -14.79 22.74
C ARG A 83 -4.37 -15.28 24.09
N LYS A 84 -5.26 -15.49 25.08
CA LYS A 84 -4.92 -16.04 26.38
C LYS A 84 -4.51 -17.52 26.30
N ALA A 85 -5.20 -18.31 25.47
CA ALA A 85 -4.88 -19.72 25.26
C ALA A 85 -3.57 -19.93 24.48
N LEU A 86 -3.24 -19.00 23.58
CA LEU A 86 -2.01 -19.06 22.77
C LEU A 86 -0.77 -18.49 23.45
N ARG A 87 -0.94 -17.76 24.56
CA ARG A 87 0.22 -17.32 25.33
C ARG A 87 0.98 -18.56 25.81
N PRO A 88 2.26 -18.73 25.46
CA PRO A 88 3.06 -19.80 26.05
C PRO A 88 2.98 -19.66 27.57
N ARG A 89 2.65 -20.75 28.26
CA ARG A 89 2.64 -20.86 29.73
C ARG A 89 4.10 -20.82 30.23
N ALA A 90 4.77 -19.68 30.06
CA ALA A 90 5.96 -19.35 30.81
C ALA A 90 5.51 -18.79 32.16
N ALA A 91 5.34 -19.70 33.12
CA ALA A 91 5.06 -19.32 34.50
C ALA A 91 6.30 -18.70 35.16
N ALA A 92 6.08 -17.57 35.83
CA ALA A 92 6.75 -17.13 37.05
C ALA A 92 8.25 -16.73 37.00
N ALA A 93 8.50 -15.47 36.66
CA ALA A 93 9.58 -14.59 37.18
C ALA A 93 9.41 -13.23 36.45
N VAL A 94 9.26 -12.04 37.02
CA VAL A 94 9.47 -11.48 38.36
C VAL A 94 8.46 -10.33 38.51
N ALA A 95 7.88 -10.19 39.69
CA ALA A 95 7.04 -9.07 40.09
C ALA A 95 7.87 -7.87 40.57
N ALA A 96 7.25 -6.68 40.51
CA ALA A 96 7.62 -5.41 41.16
C ALA A 96 8.72 -4.58 40.46
N ALA A 97 8.68 -3.25 40.35
CA ALA A 97 7.72 -2.17 40.61
C ALA A 97 8.41 -0.87 40.09
N PRO A 98 7.75 0.30 40.05
CA PRO A 98 8.02 1.41 39.13
C PRO A 98 9.02 2.45 39.65
N THR A 99 9.62 3.26 38.78
CA THR A 99 10.03 4.66 39.10
C THR A 99 10.23 5.52 37.86
N SER A 100 9.75 6.75 37.98
CA SER A 100 9.76 7.90 37.09
C SER A 100 11.16 8.38 36.64
N ALA A 101 11.24 9.03 35.48
CA ALA A 101 12.13 10.17 35.25
C ALA A 101 11.72 10.98 34.01
N SER A 102 11.44 12.26 34.23
CA SER A 102 11.25 13.33 33.25
C SER A 102 12.53 13.64 32.48
N ALA A 103 12.44 14.09 31.22
CA ALA A 103 13.33 15.12 30.67
C ALA A 103 12.81 15.71 29.35
N SER A 104 12.74 17.03 29.34
CA SER A 104 12.39 17.93 28.24
C SER A 104 13.27 17.77 26.99
N GLY A 105 12.66 17.89 25.81
CA GLY A 105 13.34 17.88 24.51
C GLY A 105 12.79 18.92 23.54
N LYS A 106 13.28 20.15 23.72
CA LYS A 106 13.39 21.33 22.82
C LYS A 106 12.62 21.35 21.48
N ALA A 107 11.88 22.46 21.34
CA ALA A 107 11.24 22.95 20.13
C ALA A 107 12.19 23.09 18.93
N ALA A 108 11.70 22.72 17.75
CA ALA A 108 12.34 22.92 16.46
C ALA A 108 12.32 24.41 16.06
N PRO A 109 13.42 24.98 15.55
CA PRO A 109 13.40 26.35 15.05
C PRO A 109 12.75 26.38 13.65
N LYS A 110 11.77 27.28 13.51
CA LYS A 110 11.23 27.70 12.21
C LYS A 110 12.35 28.41 11.42
N LYS A 111 12.70 27.89 10.24
CA LYS A 111 13.56 28.61 9.28
C LYS A 111 12.74 29.69 8.58
N SER A 112 13.12 30.94 8.81
CA SER A 112 12.74 32.10 8.03
C SER A 112 13.39 32.02 6.64
N GLN A 113 12.63 32.34 5.58
CA GLN A 113 13.15 32.47 4.22
C GLN A 113 14.03 33.73 4.12
N ALA A 114 15.32 33.52 3.91
CA ALA A 114 16.26 34.56 3.49
C ALA A 114 16.31 34.60 1.95
N GLY A 115 16.58 35.79 1.41
CA GLY A 115 16.63 36.07 -0.03
C GLY A 115 17.54 35.14 -0.81
N VAL A 116 17.08 34.81 -2.01
CA VAL A 116 17.67 33.83 -2.93
C VAL A 116 18.87 34.45 -3.65
N SER A 117 20.01 33.79 -3.62
CA SER A 117 21.26 34.21 -4.27
C SER A 117 21.30 33.80 -5.76
N SER A 118 22.23 34.34 -6.56
CA SER A 118 22.41 33.95 -7.96
C SER A 118 22.77 32.46 -8.14
N VAL A 119 23.40 31.85 -7.15
CA VAL A 119 23.73 30.42 -7.10
C VAL A 119 22.46 29.57 -7.05
N ASP A 120 21.43 30.04 -6.33
CA ASP A 120 20.15 29.34 -6.24
C ASP A 120 19.37 29.39 -7.57
N LEU A 121 19.52 30.45 -8.38
CA LEU A 121 18.90 30.52 -9.71
C LEU A 121 19.50 29.49 -10.68
N ILE A 122 20.81 29.29 -10.63
CA ILE A 122 21.51 28.27 -11.42
C ILE A 122 21.06 26.87 -10.98
N GLU A 123 20.95 26.64 -9.66
CA GLU A 123 20.46 25.37 -9.13
C GLU A 123 18.99 25.11 -9.55
N LEU A 124 18.13 26.12 -9.45
CA LEU A 124 16.73 26.07 -9.90
C LEU A 124 16.63 25.73 -11.39
N GLN A 125 17.48 26.34 -12.23
CA GLN A 125 17.52 26.05 -13.66
C GLN A 125 17.99 24.62 -13.95
N SER A 126 19.04 24.15 -13.26
CA SER A 126 19.56 22.79 -13.41
C SER A 126 18.51 21.73 -13.02
N ARG A 127 17.76 21.99 -11.94
CA ARG A 127 16.67 21.14 -11.48
C ARG A 127 15.50 21.14 -12.46
N GLY A 128 15.17 22.30 -13.03
CA GLY A 128 14.18 22.42 -14.09
C GLY A 128 14.54 21.61 -15.34
N GLN A 129 15.80 21.69 -15.80
CA GLN A 129 16.28 20.91 -16.94
C GLN A 129 16.18 19.39 -16.69
N LYS A 130 16.61 18.91 -15.52
CA LYS A 130 16.49 17.48 -15.16
C LYS A 130 15.03 17.01 -15.14
N LEU A 131 14.11 17.82 -14.64
CA LEU A 131 12.68 17.49 -14.63
C LEU A 131 12.06 17.47 -16.04
N LEU A 132 12.52 18.34 -16.95
CA LEU A 132 12.09 18.30 -18.35
C LEU A 132 12.61 17.05 -19.08
N GLU A 133 13.84 16.64 -18.82
CA GLU A 133 14.40 15.39 -19.36
C GLU A 133 13.67 14.17 -18.81
N GLN A 134 13.33 14.17 -17.52
CA GLN A 134 12.47 13.14 -16.92
C GLN A 134 11.09 13.11 -17.56
N LEU A 135 10.49 14.27 -17.85
CA LEU A 135 9.18 14.36 -18.52
C LEU A 135 9.23 13.77 -19.93
N ALA A 136 10.27 14.09 -20.70
CA ALA A 136 10.48 13.52 -22.03
C ALA A 136 10.62 11.99 -21.99
N SER A 137 11.40 11.46 -21.04
CA SER A 137 11.53 10.01 -20.85
C SER A 137 10.20 9.33 -20.48
N ILE A 138 9.34 9.99 -19.68
CA ILE A 138 8.01 9.47 -19.35
C ILE A 138 7.11 9.47 -20.60
N ASP A 139 7.12 10.54 -21.38
CA ASP A 139 6.31 10.65 -22.60
C ASP A 139 6.72 9.60 -23.65
N GLU A 140 8.03 9.32 -23.81
CA GLU A 140 8.52 8.23 -24.66
C GLU A 140 8.04 6.85 -24.18
N LYS A 141 8.07 6.59 -22.86
CA LYS A 141 7.56 5.33 -22.29
C LYS A 141 6.06 5.17 -22.46
N ILE A 142 5.29 6.27 -22.41
CA ILE A 142 3.85 6.26 -22.70
C ILE A 142 3.64 5.92 -24.17
N ALA A 143 4.34 6.59 -25.09
CA ALA A 143 4.24 6.33 -26.52
C ALA A 143 4.66 4.89 -26.89
N ALA A 144 5.66 4.32 -26.21
CA ALA A 144 6.06 2.93 -26.42
C ALA A 144 4.99 1.90 -25.96
N LEU A 145 4.04 2.32 -25.13
CA LEU A 145 2.90 1.50 -24.72
C LEU A 145 1.68 1.66 -25.63
N ASP A 146 1.66 2.64 -26.55
CA ASP A 146 0.57 2.79 -27.52
C ASP A 146 0.52 1.56 -28.44
N GLY A 147 -0.58 0.81 -28.36
CA GLY A 147 -0.78 -0.45 -29.07
C GLY A 147 -0.53 -1.72 -28.24
N SER A 148 0.08 -1.59 -27.05
CA SER A 148 0.14 -2.71 -26.10
C SER A 148 -1.24 -2.92 -25.45
N SER A 149 -1.88 -4.05 -25.76
CA SER A 149 -3.17 -4.44 -25.20
C SER A 149 -2.94 -5.46 -24.07
N GLY A 150 -3.43 -5.12 -22.87
CA GLY A 150 -3.33 -5.99 -21.70
C GLY A 150 -3.43 -5.21 -20.38
N LEU A 151 -3.88 -5.87 -19.32
CA LEU A 151 -3.89 -5.31 -17.96
C LEU A 151 -2.53 -4.73 -17.55
N PRO A 152 -1.39 -5.44 -17.64
CA PRO A 152 -0.09 -4.90 -17.21
C PRO A 152 0.32 -3.64 -17.99
N ALA A 153 -0.01 -3.57 -19.29
CA ALA A 153 0.22 -2.38 -20.10
C ALA A 153 -0.63 -1.19 -19.59
N ARG A 154 -1.91 -1.41 -19.29
CA ARG A 154 -2.82 -0.38 -18.75
C ARG A 154 -2.38 0.12 -17.38
N ALA A 155 -1.94 -0.75 -16.47
CA ALA A 155 -1.42 -0.31 -15.17
C ALA A 155 -0.13 0.51 -15.30
N ARG A 156 0.80 0.09 -16.16
CA ARG A 156 2.02 0.86 -16.44
C ARG A 156 1.70 2.23 -17.03
N LEU A 157 0.73 2.31 -17.96
CA LEU A 157 0.28 3.57 -18.54
C LEU A 157 -0.33 4.50 -17.48
N LYS A 158 -1.15 3.96 -16.57
CA LYS A 158 -1.73 4.73 -15.45
C LYS A 158 -0.66 5.26 -14.48
N ASP A 159 0.35 4.44 -14.15
CA ASP A 159 1.47 4.85 -13.30
C ASP A 159 2.31 5.95 -13.97
N LEU A 160 2.70 5.76 -15.23
CA LEU A 160 3.43 6.77 -16.02
C LEU A 160 2.65 8.07 -16.16
N THR A 161 1.33 8.01 -16.35
CA THR A 161 0.47 9.20 -16.38
C THR A 161 0.46 9.92 -15.03
N SER A 162 0.44 9.18 -13.93
CA SER A 162 0.52 9.75 -12.58
C SER A 162 1.88 10.42 -12.34
N GLN A 163 2.97 9.79 -12.75
CA GLN A 163 4.31 10.38 -12.70
C GLN A 163 4.40 11.66 -13.54
N ARG A 164 3.87 11.65 -14.77
CA ARG A 164 3.79 12.82 -15.65
C ARG A 164 3.11 14.01 -14.98
N THR A 165 1.94 13.79 -14.36
CA THR A 165 1.21 14.85 -13.65
C THR A 165 1.97 15.40 -12.44
N SER A 166 2.66 14.53 -11.70
CA SER A 166 3.51 14.94 -10.57
C SER A 166 4.67 15.82 -11.04
N VAL A 167 5.40 15.39 -12.09
CA VAL A 167 6.52 16.16 -12.67
C VAL A 167 6.03 17.53 -13.18
N MET A 168 4.93 17.56 -13.94
CA MET A 168 4.30 18.82 -14.38
C MET A 168 3.93 19.74 -13.21
N GLY A 169 3.39 19.19 -12.12
CA GLY A 169 3.09 19.94 -10.91
C GLY A 169 4.35 20.54 -10.26
N THR A 170 5.45 19.79 -10.20
CA THR A 170 6.73 20.30 -9.69
C THR A 170 7.35 21.36 -10.60
N LEU A 171 7.27 21.20 -11.92
CA LEU A 171 7.70 22.22 -12.88
C LEU A 171 6.91 23.51 -12.72
N GLY A 172 5.58 23.43 -12.56
CA GLY A 172 4.74 24.59 -12.27
C GLY A 172 5.06 25.25 -10.92
N ALA A 173 5.42 24.48 -9.90
CA ALA A 173 5.86 25.01 -8.61
C ALA A 173 7.22 25.73 -8.73
N LEU A 174 8.16 25.16 -9.48
CA LEU A 174 9.47 25.78 -9.76
C LEU A 174 9.32 27.08 -10.58
N GLU A 175 8.44 27.10 -11.57
CA GLU A 175 8.16 28.31 -12.35
C GLU A 175 7.58 29.42 -11.47
N LYS A 176 6.64 29.09 -10.57
CA LYS A 176 6.10 30.03 -9.58
C LYS A 176 7.18 30.54 -8.63
N ALA A 177 8.08 29.68 -8.17
CA ALA A 177 9.22 30.08 -7.35
C ALA A 177 10.12 31.06 -8.12
N ARG A 178 10.46 30.76 -9.38
CA ARG A 178 11.26 31.63 -10.25
C ARG A 178 10.62 33.00 -10.47
N ARG A 179 9.29 33.06 -10.66
CA ARG A 179 8.55 34.33 -10.81
C ARG A 179 8.50 35.16 -9.54
N ARG A 180 8.59 34.53 -8.36
CA ARG A 180 8.65 35.24 -7.07
C ARG A 180 10.05 35.76 -6.73
N THR A 181 11.08 35.21 -7.38
CA THR A 181 12.49 35.60 -7.21
C THR A 181 12.98 36.59 -8.27
N SER A 182 12.21 36.81 -9.34
CA SER A 182 12.45 37.83 -10.37
C SER A 182 11.67 39.10 -10.06
#